data_AF-G9L2A8-F1
#
_entry.id   AF-G9L2A8-F1
#
_cell.length_a   1.000
_cell.length_b   1.000
_cell.length_c   1.000
_cell.angle_alpha   90.00
_cell.angle_beta   90.00
_cell.angle_gamma   90.00
#
_symmetry.space_group_name_H-M   'P 1'
#
loop_
_entity.id
_entity.type
_entity.pdbx_description
1 polymer ?
#
loop_
_entity_poly.entity_id
_entity_poly.type
_entity_poly.pdbx_seq_one_letter_code
_entity_poly.pdbx_strand_id
1 'polypeptide(L)'
;MTGLHLFLLAILLCWERAPALSLQCYTCIDMENGGPCQPLPCPMPGVCYSSNMTLTKGDGKQLKYQQKGCAPSCDEVSRVMQQLSQMSPMDVLDPADLQGQPKFESQGLVCCEKDLCNGGTGHLGPGGGLLLSLGPILLWALL
;
A
#
# COMPACT_ATOMS: atom_id res chain seq x y z
N MET A 1 33.48 21.65 -24.54
CA MET A 1 33.23 20.33 -23.89
C MET A 1 32.87 20.43 -22.40
N THR A 2 33.18 21.54 -21.72
CA THR A 2 32.85 21.80 -20.30
C THR A 2 31.36 22.04 -20.01
N GLY A 3 30.61 22.61 -20.96
CA GLY A 3 29.18 22.89 -20.77
C GLY A 3 28.29 21.64 -20.63
N LEU A 4 28.62 20.57 -21.35
CA LEU A 4 27.85 19.31 -21.32
C LEU A 4 27.97 18.63 -19.95
N HIS A 5 29.17 18.62 -19.37
CA HIS A 5 29.42 18.07 -18.04
C HIS A 5 28.69 18.84 -16.93
N LEU A 6 28.67 20.17 -17.03
CA LEU A 6 27.95 21.02 -16.08
C LEU A 6 26.43 20.83 -16.17
N PHE A 7 25.91 20.63 -17.38
CA PHE A 7 24.49 20.37 -17.61
C PHE A 7 24.07 18.99 -17.05
N LEU A 8 24.89 17.96 -17.27
CA LEU A 8 24.69 16.62 -16.68
C LEU A 8 24.73 16.65 -15.14
N LEU A 9 25.69 17.38 -14.56
CA LEU A 9 25.77 17.58 -13.11
C LEU A 9 24.54 18.30 -12.55
N ALA A 10 24.04 19.33 -13.24
CA ALA A 10 22.83 20.04 -12.82
C ALA A 10 21.59 19.13 -12.84
N ILE A 11 21.45 18.26 -13.84
CA ILE A 11 20.34 17.29 -13.91
C ILE A 11 20.43 16.26 -12.78
N LEU A 12 21.62 15.71 -12.51
CA LEU A 12 21.81 14.75 -11.41
C LEU A 12 21.51 15.37 -10.04
N LEU A 13 21.99 16.60 -9.79
CA LEU A 13 21.73 17.34 -8.54
C LEU A 13 20.26 17.74 -8.38
N CYS A 14 19.54 17.98 -9.48
CA CYS A 14 18.10 18.24 -9.45
C CYS A 14 17.29 16.96 -9.22
N TRP A 15 17.77 15.79 -9.68
CA TRP A 15 17.16 14.51 -9.36
C TRP A 15 17.34 14.11 -7.90
N GLU A 16 18.50 14.38 -7.31
CA GLU A 16 18.76 14.17 -5.87
C GLU A 16 17.91 15.09 -4.97
N ARG A 17 17.42 16.20 -5.52
CA ARG A 17 16.53 17.17 -4.83
C ARG A 17 15.06 17.02 -5.19
N ALA A 18 14.70 16.05 -6.04
CA ALA A 18 13.29 15.73 -6.22
C ALA A 18 12.75 15.34 -4.83
N PRO A 19 11.68 15.98 -4.34
CA PRO A 19 11.02 15.51 -3.13
C PRO A 19 10.72 14.04 -3.37
N ALA A 20 11.20 13.16 -2.49
CA ALA A 20 10.97 11.73 -2.60
C ALA A 20 9.49 11.53 -2.95
N LEU A 21 9.22 11.10 -4.19
CA LEU A 21 7.87 10.92 -4.69
C LEU A 21 7.17 10.04 -3.67
N SER A 22 6.15 10.58 -3.00
CA SER A 22 5.52 9.83 -1.93
C SER A 22 4.90 8.58 -2.51
N LEU A 23 5.23 7.42 -1.93
CA LEU A 23 4.75 6.12 -2.35
C LEU A 23 3.23 6.16 -2.51
N GLN A 24 2.71 5.73 -3.65
CA GLN A 24 1.26 5.60 -3.85
C GLN A 24 0.82 4.19 -3.49
N CYS A 25 -0.25 4.03 -2.73
CA CYS A 25 -0.82 2.73 -2.38
C CYS A 25 -2.33 2.72 -2.54
N TYR A 26 -2.91 1.55 -2.75
CA TYR A 26 -4.35 1.38 -2.56
C TYR A 26 -4.68 1.41 -1.08
N THR A 27 -5.72 2.14 -0.69
CA THR A 27 -6.23 2.16 0.68
C THR A 27 -7.73 1.93 0.71
N CYS A 28 -8.17 0.95 1.51
CA CYS A 28 -9.55 0.53 1.62
C CYS A 28 -9.73 -0.55 2.70
N ILE A 29 -10.99 -0.72 3.09
CA ILE A 29 -11.51 -1.94 3.68
C ILE A 29 -12.39 -2.57 2.60
N ASP A 30 -11.84 -3.55 1.90
CA ASP A 30 -12.50 -4.25 0.80
C ASP A 30 -13.39 -5.37 1.36
N MET A 31 -14.69 -5.24 1.12
CA MET A 31 -15.75 -6.15 1.56
C MET A 31 -16.54 -6.59 0.32
N GLU A 32 -17.31 -7.68 0.42
CA GLU A 32 -18.09 -8.25 -0.70
C GLU A 32 -19.07 -7.24 -1.36
N ASN A 33 -19.42 -6.14 -0.68
CA ASN A 33 -20.23 -5.03 -1.20
C ASN A 33 -19.51 -3.65 -1.11
N GLY A 34 -18.19 -3.64 -0.97
CA GLY A 34 -17.38 -2.43 -0.89
C GLY A 34 -17.19 -1.77 -2.26
N GLY A 35 -17.00 -0.45 -2.27
CA GLY A 35 -16.55 0.26 -3.47
C GLY A 35 -15.09 -0.08 -3.81
N PRO A 36 -14.63 0.21 -5.04
CA PRO A 36 -13.27 -0.08 -5.45
C PRO A 36 -12.25 0.71 -4.62
N CYS A 37 -11.15 0.05 -4.23
CA CYS A 37 -10.05 0.66 -3.50
C CYS A 37 -9.44 1.83 -4.28
N GLN A 38 -9.24 2.96 -3.60
CA GLN A 38 -8.72 4.16 -4.24
C GLN A 38 -7.19 4.23 -4.06
N PRO A 39 -6.44 4.60 -5.12
CA PRO A 39 -5.03 4.91 -5.01
C PRO A 39 -4.85 6.27 -4.34
N LEU A 40 -4.03 6.34 -3.29
CA LEU A 40 -3.74 7.56 -2.54
C LEU A 40 -2.22 7.62 -2.24
N PRO A 41 -1.61 8.83 -2.25
CA PRO A 41 -0.23 9.00 -1.82
C PRO A 41 -0.12 8.76 -0.30
N CYS A 42 0.92 8.07 0.12
CA CYS A 42 1.18 7.85 1.54
C CYS A 42 1.52 9.19 2.21
N PRO A 43 1.03 9.44 3.43
CA PRO A 43 1.31 10.69 4.15
C PRO A 43 2.76 10.74 4.67
N MET A 44 3.43 9.60 4.73
CA MET A 44 4.79 9.44 5.25
C MET A 44 5.51 8.34 4.47
N PRO A 45 6.86 8.39 4.39
CA PRO A 45 7.65 7.30 3.81
C PRO A 45 7.32 5.97 4.48
N GLY A 46 7.28 4.89 3.70
CA GLY A 46 6.92 3.58 4.22
C GLY A 46 6.66 2.56 3.12
N VAL A 47 5.77 1.61 3.42
CA VAL A 47 5.39 0.48 2.58
C VAL A 47 3.89 0.50 2.29
N CYS A 48 3.50 -0.04 1.13
CA CYS A 48 2.12 -0.48 0.94
C CYS A 48 1.94 -1.83 1.63
N TYR A 49 0.77 -2.05 2.22
CA TYR A 49 0.40 -3.37 2.74
C TYR A 49 -0.96 -3.83 2.21
N SER A 50 -1.16 -5.14 2.22
CA SER A 50 -2.45 -5.79 2.07
C SER A 50 -2.54 -6.96 3.05
N SER A 51 -3.67 -7.11 3.73
CA SER A 51 -3.90 -8.24 4.65
C SER A 51 -5.35 -8.67 4.59
N ASN A 52 -5.58 -9.98 4.62
CA ASN A 52 -6.92 -10.51 4.81
C ASN A 52 -7.24 -10.48 6.30
N MET A 53 -8.44 -10.02 6.64
CA MET A 53 -8.94 -9.88 7.99
C MET A 53 -10.21 -10.71 8.13
N THR A 54 -10.34 -11.39 9.27
CA THR A 54 -11.54 -12.12 9.66
C THR A 54 -12.01 -11.58 11.00
N LEU A 55 -13.25 -11.08 11.02
CA LEU A 55 -13.96 -10.69 12.23
C LEU A 55 -15.00 -11.78 12.54
N THR A 56 -14.77 -12.53 13.61
CA THR A 56 -15.77 -13.46 14.14
C THR A 56 -16.63 -12.72 15.15
N LYS A 57 -17.94 -12.67 14.95
CA LYS A 57 -18.93 -12.09 15.89
C LYS A 57 -19.25 -13.07 17.02
N GLY A 58 -19.90 -12.58 18.07
CA GLY A 58 -20.31 -13.42 19.21
C GLY A 58 -21.21 -14.60 18.82
N ASP A 59 -22.10 -14.38 17.84
CA ASP A 59 -22.96 -15.40 17.24
C ASP A 59 -22.21 -16.42 16.35
N GLY A 60 -20.88 -16.38 16.33
CA GLY A 60 -20.01 -17.26 15.53
C GLY A 60 -19.92 -16.89 14.05
N LYS A 61 -20.67 -15.87 13.58
CA LYS A 61 -20.61 -15.45 12.17
C LYS A 61 -19.27 -14.78 11.87
N GLN A 62 -18.65 -15.19 10.76
CA GLN A 62 -17.40 -14.62 10.30
C GLN A 62 -17.64 -13.61 9.18
N LEU A 63 -17.07 -12.42 9.33
CA LEU A 63 -16.96 -11.40 8.30
C LEU A 63 -15.52 -11.38 7.80
N LYS A 64 -15.31 -11.72 6.53
CA LYS A 64 -14.00 -11.64 5.88
C LYS A 64 -13.91 -10.37 5.06
N TYR A 65 -12.80 -9.67 5.18
CA TYR A 65 -12.53 -8.44 4.44
C TYR A 65 -11.04 -8.30 4.20
N GLN A 66 -10.64 -7.55 3.18
CA GLN A 66 -9.24 -7.27 2.91
C GLN A 66 -8.94 -5.82 3.27
N GLN A 67 -7.88 -5.60 4.05
CA GLN A 67 -7.41 -4.27 4.40
C GLN A 67 -6.18 -3.93 3.58
N LYS A 68 -6.15 -2.73 2.99
CA LYS A 68 -5.01 -2.20 2.24
C LYS A 68 -4.68 -0.80 2.73
N GLY A 69 -3.41 -0.41 2.66
CA GLY A 69 -3.02 0.96 2.95
C GLY A 69 -1.51 1.18 2.97
N CYS A 70 -1.12 2.29 3.59
CA CYS A 70 0.26 2.67 3.85
C CYS A 70 0.62 2.38 5.31
N ALA A 71 1.87 2.01 5.55
CA ALA A 71 2.42 1.91 6.90
C ALA A 71 3.90 2.29 6.92
N PRO A 72 4.44 2.74 8.07
CA PRO A 72 5.84 3.14 8.16
C PRO A 72 6.80 1.96 7.91
N SER A 73 6.40 0.75 8.32
CA SER A 73 7.11 -0.50 8.06
C SER A 73 6.15 -1.69 8.07
N CYS A 74 6.57 -2.83 7.51
CA CYS A 74 5.78 -4.06 7.55
C CYS A 74 5.65 -4.63 8.97
N ASP A 75 6.72 -4.52 9.78
CA ASP A 75 6.74 -4.99 11.16
C ASP A 75 5.72 -4.25 12.02
N GLU A 76 5.52 -2.96 11.77
CA GLU A 76 4.51 -2.18 12.47
C GLU A 76 3.09 -2.64 12.14
N VAL A 77 2.81 -2.99 10.89
CA VAL A 77 1.52 -3.58 10.50
C VAL A 77 1.30 -4.90 11.21
N SER A 78 2.32 -5.77 11.21
CA SER A 78 2.28 -7.05 11.90
C SER A 78 1.98 -6.88 13.40
N ARG A 79 2.69 -5.95 14.06
CA ARG A 79 2.48 -5.62 15.48
C ARG A 79 1.06 -5.14 15.76
N VAL A 80 0.55 -4.20 14.97
CA VAL A 80 -0.81 -3.65 15.15
C VAL A 80 -1.87 -4.73 14.96
N MET A 81 -1.73 -5.58 13.94
CA MET A 81 -2.65 -6.70 13.71
C MET A 81 -2.61 -7.72 14.85
N GLN A 82 -1.41 -8.02 15.36
CA GLN A 82 -1.25 -8.92 16.50
C GLN A 82 -1.88 -8.32 17.77
N GLN A 83 -1.76 -7.01 17.98
CA GLN A 83 -2.43 -6.32 19.08
C GLN A 83 -3.95 -6.35 18.94
N LEU A 84 -4.50 -6.11 17.74
CA LEU A 84 -5.93 -6.20 17.47
C LEU A 84 -6.50 -7.61 17.74
N SER A 85 -5.72 -8.65 17.45
CA SER A 85 -6.12 -10.04 17.75
C SER A 85 -6.17 -10.37 19.25
N GLN A 86 -5.46 -9.58 20.07
CA GLN A 86 -5.36 -9.75 21.52
C GLN A 86 -6.25 -8.77 22.30
N MET A 87 -6.71 -7.70 21.66
CA MET A 87 -7.65 -6.76 22.28
C MET A 87 -9.00 -7.45 22.45
N SER A 88 -9.39 -7.69 23.69
CA SER A 88 -10.79 -7.90 24.05
C SER A 88 -11.58 -6.62 23.71
N PRO A 89 -12.83 -6.72 23.28
CA PRO A 89 -13.54 -5.56 22.74
C PRO A 89 -13.77 -4.52 23.84
N MET A 90 -13.41 -3.27 23.55
CA MET A 90 -13.94 -2.09 24.22
C MET A 90 -15.42 -1.94 23.85
N ASP A 91 -16.24 -1.76 24.88
CA ASP A 91 -17.66 -1.41 24.92
C ASP A 91 -18.23 -0.76 23.64
N VAL A 92 -18.69 -1.57 22.71
CA VAL A 92 -19.74 -1.18 21.76
C VAL A 92 -20.60 -2.41 21.57
N LEU A 93 -21.82 -2.35 22.09
CA LEU A 93 -23.01 -3.21 21.88
C LEU A 93 -23.52 -3.80 23.20
N ASP A 94 -24.67 -3.26 23.59
CA ASP A 94 -25.75 -3.76 24.46
C ASP A 94 -25.44 -4.95 25.40
N PRO A 95 -25.62 -4.80 26.74
CA PRO A 95 -25.32 -5.84 27.73
C PRO A 95 -26.22 -7.10 27.69
N ALA A 96 -27.02 -7.31 26.63
CA ALA A 96 -27.99 -8.39 26.53
C ALA A 96 -27.52 -9.65 25.76
N ASP A 97 -26.33 -9.67 25.14
CA ASP A 97 -25.89 -10.80 24.30
C ASP A 97 -24.49 -11.32 24.69
N LEU A 98 -24.38 -11.86 25.91
CA LEU A 98 -23.14 -12.46 26.48
C LEU A 98 -22.82 -13.85 25.91
N GLN A 99 -22.92 -14.05 24.60
CA GLN A 99 -22.35 -15.23 23.94
C GLN A 99 -21.36 -14.81 22.87
N GLY A 100 -20.08 -14.85 23.24
CA GLY A 100 -18.94 -14.78 22.33
C GLY A 100 -18.30 -13.40 22.21
N GLN A 101 -17.01 -13.30 22.58
CA GLN A 101 -16.21 -12.11 22.31
C GLN A 101 -15.88 -12.03 20.81
N PRO A 102 -16.07 -10.88 20.15
CA PRO A 102 -15.65 -10.76 18.76
C PRO A 102 -14.13 -10.93 18.64
N LYS A 103 -13.72 -11.84 17.75
CA LYS A 103 -12.32 -12.20 17.51
C LYS A 103 -11.85 -11.62 16.19
N PHE A 104 -10.73 -10.89 16.21
CA PHE A 104 -10.04 -10.39 15.03
C PHE A 104 -8.87 -11.30 14.68
N GLU A 105 -8.79 -11.73 13.42
CA GLU A 105 -7.68 -12.52 12.89
C GLU A 105 -7.18 -11.91 11.59
N SER A 106 -5.87 -11.66 11.50
CA SER A 106 -5.22 -11.27 10.25
C SER A 106 -4.49 -12.47 9.63
N GLN A 107 -4.52 -12.58 8.31
CA GLN A 107 -3.85 -13.62 7.54
C GLN A 107 -3.28 -13.05 6.25
N GLY A 108 -2.11 -13.56 5.85
CA GLY A 108 -1.51 -13.22 4.56
C GLY A 108 -1.12 -11.74 4.43
N LEU A 109 -0.50 -11.17 5.47
CA LEU A 109 0.10 -9.85 5.38
C LEU A 109 1.18 -9.83 4.28
N VAL A 110 0.99 -8.98 3.29
CA VAL A 110 1.94 -8.70 2.21
C VAL A 110 2.32 -7.23 2.27
N CYS A 111 3.61 -6.93 2.20
CA CYS A 111 4.13 -5.58 2.15
C CYS A 111 5.04 -5.39 0.93
N CYS A 112 5.08 -4.18 0.39
CA CYS A 112 5.89 -3.85 -0.77
C CYS A 112 6.16 -2.34 -0.88
N GLU A 113 7.23 -1.97 -1.57
CA GLU A 113 7.81 -0.61 -1.59
C GLU A 113 7.67 0.10 -2.95
N LYS A 114 6.77 -0.39 -3.81
CA LYS A 114 6.54 0.18 -5.15
C LYS A 114 5.15 0.77 -5.23
N ASP A 115 4.99 1.80 -6.07
CA ASP A 115 3.69 2.40 -6.30
C ASP A 115 2.64 1.34 -6.67
N LEU A 116 1.51 1.39 -5.98
CA LEU A 116 0.30 0.60 -6.20
C LEU A 116 0.50 -0.93 -6.09
N CYS A 117 1.60 -1.37 -5.50
CA CYS A 117 1.99 -2.79 -5.44
C CYS A 117 1.04 -3.68 -4.62
N ASN A 118 0.17 -3.09 -3.79
CA ASN A 118 -0.82 -3.81 -2.98
C ASN A 118 -2.17 -4.05 -3.70
N GLY A 119 -2.21 -3.95 -5.02
CA GLY A 119 -3.42 -4.10 -5.84
C GLY A 119 -4.07 -5.50 -5.87
N GLY A 120 -3.35 -6.60 -5.63
CA GLY A 120 -3.88 -7.97 -5.73
C GLY A 120 -3.82 -8.56 -7.14
N THR A 121 -4.03 -9.87 -7.28
CA THR A 121 -3.50 -10.79 -8.30
C THR A 121 -3.62 -10.35 -9.77
N GLY A 122 -2.64 -9.57 -10.20
CA GLY A 122 -2.05 -9.63 -11.53
C GLY A 122 -0.55 -9.65 -11.32
N HIS A 123 0.09 -10.76 -11.64
CA HIS A 123 1.54 -10.93 -11.66
C HIS A 123 2.13 -9.96 -12.68
N LEU A 124 2.26 -8.70 -12.31
CA LEU A 124 3.21 -7.78 -12.94
C LEU A 124 4.36 -7.69 -11.96
N GLY A 125 5.28 -8.63 -12.12
CA GLY A 125 6.65 -8.45 -11.70
C GLY A 125 7.23 -7.13 -12.23
N PRO A 126 8.50 -6.82 -11.97
CA PRO A 126 9.11 -5.55 -12.39
C PRO A 126 9.08 -5.41 -13.92
N GLY A 127 8.02 -4.82 -14.47
CA GLY A 127 7.70 -4.99 -15.89
C GLY A 127 6.29 -4.56 -16.27
N GLY A 128 5.87 -3.38 -15.81
CA GLY A 128 4.65 -2.69 -16.27
C GLY A 128 4.94 -1.24 -16.63
N GLY A 129 6.20 -0.94 -16.96
CA GLY A 129 6.56 0.31 -17.60
C GLY A 129 6.00 0.33 -19.01
N LEU A 130 4.82 0.90 -19.19
CA LEU A 130 4.46 1.58 -20.44
C LEU A 130 5.28 2.89 -20.54
N LEU A 131 6.60 2.79 -20.43
CA LEU A 131 7.52 3.75 -21.04
C LEU A 131 7.77 3.24 -22.45
N LEU A 132 6.73 3.37 -23.29
CA LEU A 132 6.93 3.34 -24.74
C LEU A 132 7.84 4.50 -25.09
N SER A 133 9.14 4.22 -25.08
CA SER A 133 10.09 4.62 -26.11
C SER A 133 9.77 5.93 -26.84
N LEU A 134 9.89 7.04 -26.14
CA LEU A 134 10.35 8.29 -26.75
C LEU A 134 11.85 8.43 -26.46
N GLY A 135 12.58 7.45 -26.98
CA GLY A 135 14.01 7.60 -27.24
C GLY A 135 14.20 8.73 -28.26
N PRO A 136 15.30 9.48 -28.15
CA PRO A 136 15.42 10.85 -28.64
C PRO A 136 15.45 10.92 -30.17
N ILE A 137 14.38 11.43 -30.78
CA ILE A 137 14.40 11.94 -32.17
C ILE A 137 15.06 13.34 -32.19
N LEU A 138 16.20 13.49 -31.52
CA LEU A 138 16.94 14.76 -31.40
C LEU A 138 18.40 14.66 -31.86
N LEU A 139 18.74 13.67 -32.68
CA LEU A 139 20.08 13.54 -33.29
C LEU A 139 20.11 13.54 -34.82
N TRP A 140 19.04 13.99 -35.48
CA TRP A 140 18.99 14.14 -36.94
C TRP A 140 18.79 15.59 -37.43
N ALA A 141 18.89 16.59 -36.54
CA ALA A 141 18.84 18.01 -36.92
C ALA A 141 20.22 18.68 -37.05
N LEU A 142 21.31 17.90 -37.08
CA LEU A 142 22.69 18.40 -37.17
C LEU A 142 23.55 17.65 -38.20
N LEU A 143 22.93 17.03 -39.20
CA LEU A 143 23.63 16.58 -40.40
C LEU A 143 23.14 17.33 -41.64
#